data_AF-A0A7X8ZTE0-F1
#
_entry.id   AF-A0A7X8ZTE0-F1
#
_cell.length_a   1.000
_cell.length_b   1.000
_cell.length_c   1.000
_cell.angle_alpha   90.00
_cell.angle_beta   90.00
_cell.angle_gamma   90.00
#
_symmetry.space_group_name_H-M   'P 1'
#
loop_
_entity.id
_entity.type
_entity.pdbx_description
1 polymer ?
#
loop_
_entity_poly.entity_id
_entity_poly.type
_entity_poly.pdbx_seq_one_letter_code
_entity_poly.pdbx_strand_id
1 'polypeptide(L)'
;MKNYYNLIFDAVNEYIGDNIENIDWKVEDVRPNTAELGDIIGKRVIVEVKPGTSLSFDIIIEADVELSEVGYHRHDSESTYEWFRISCTGDLEKGLTDFQINKVCIYNHIENPYSYLQNNLVPNLSGYNLDDYAKKLLVRYYPEALNKPAPVVPEILAQRLGLMIEEHKLSLDG
;
A
#
# COMPACT_ATOMS: atom_id res chain seq x y z
N MET A 1 18.20 8.85 20.16
CA MET A 1 17.21 9.13 19.09
C MET A 1 17.11 7.85 18.28
N LYS A 2 15.93 7.24 18.13
CA LYS A 2 15.78 6.03 17.29
C LYS A 2 16.04 6.43 15.85
N ASN A 3 16.99 5.76 15.19
CA ASN A 3 17.25 5.97 13.77
C ASN A 3 16.32 5.03 12.99
N TYR A 4 15.12 5.52 12.63
CA TYR A 4 14.14 4.74 11.86
C TYR A 4 14.66 4.33 10.48
N TYR A 5 15.54 5.14 9.88
CA TYR A 5 16.17 4.78 8.61
C TYR A 5 16.98 3.49 8.77
N ASN A 6 17.88 3.40 9.77
CA ASN A 6 18.68 2.20 9.98
C ASN A 6 17.80 0.97 10.26
N LEU A 7 16.75 1.13 11.07
CA LEU A 7 15.83 0.02 11.36
C LEU A 7 15.14 -0.51 10.11
N ILE A 8 14.72 0.37 9.21
CA ILE A 8 14.07 -0.01 7.95
C ILE A 8 15.10 -0.59 6.98
N PHE A 9 16.28 0.02 6.91
CA PHE A 9 17.40 -0.45 6.08
C PHE A 9 17.79 -1.88 6.44
N ASP A 10 18.03 -2.14 7.73
CA ASP A 10 18.41 -3.46 8.22
C ASP A 10 17.32 -4.50 7.92
N ALA A 11 16.04 -4.16 8.14
CA ALA A 11 14.93 -5.07 7.87
C ALA A 11 14.73 -5.37 6.37
N VAL A 12 14.97 -4.39 5.50
CA VAL A 12 14.90 -4.58 4.04
C VAL A 12 16.10 -5.40 3.57
N ASN A 13 17.30 -5.13 4.08
CA ASN A 13 18.50 -5.88 3.77
C ASN A 13 18.38 -7.36 4.19
N GLU A 14 17.85 -7.63 5.38
CA GLU A 14 17.54 -8.98 5.86
C GLU A 14 16.52 -9.67 4.93
N TYR A 15 15.44 -8.98 4.57
CA TYR A 15 14.43 -9.53 3.66
C TYR A 15 15.02 -9.87 2.28
N ILE A 16 15.85 -8.99 1.71
CA ILE A 16 16.52 -9.23 0.42
C ILE A 16 17.43 -10.46 0.51
N GLY A 17 18.26 -10.55 1.55
CA GLY A 17 19.17 -11.68 1.76
C GLY A 17 18.42 -13.02 1.87
N ASP A 18 17.31 -13.04 2.61
CA ASP A 18 16.50 -14.24 2.81
C ASP A 18 15.67 -14.65 1.57
N ASN A 19 15.49 -13.74 0.60
CA ASN A 19 14.56 -13.92 -0.51
C ASN A 19 15.18 -13.64 -1.88
N ILE A 20 16.51 -13.58 -2.00
CA ILE A 20 17.17 -13.18 -3.25
C ILE A 20 16.72 -14.01 -4.47
N GLU A 21 16.55 -15.32 -4.31
CA GLU A 21 16.09 -16.22 -5.38
C GLU A 21 14.58 -16.14 -5.65
N ASN A 22 13.80 -15.57 -4.71
CA ASN A 22 12.34 -15.47 -4.78
C ASN A 22 11.84 -14.11 -5.27
N ILE A 23 12.72 -13.11 -5.33
CA ILE A 23 12.40 -11.78 -5.86
C ILE A 23 12.57 -11.83 -7.39
N ASP A 24 11.55 -11.37 -8.11
CA ASP A 24 11.56 -11.23 -9.57
C ASP A 24 12.32 -9.95 -9.94
N TRP A 25 13.66 -10.02 -9.85
CA TRP A 25 14.54 -8.89 -10.15
C TRP A 25 14.43 -8.46 -11.61
N LYS A 26 14.23 -7.16 -11.82
CA LYS A 26 14.22 -6.55 -13.16
C LYS A 26 15.66 -6.28 -13.61
N VAL A 27 16.34 -7.35 -14.00
CA VAL A 27 17.71 -7.36 -14.53
C VAL A 27 17.77 -8.24 -15.77
N GLU A 28 18.65 -7.90 -16.72
CA GLU A 28 18.75 -8.63 -18.00
C GLU A 28 19.94 -9.58 -18.03
N ASP A 29 21.07 -9.18 -17.46
CA ASP A 29 22.36 -9.80 -17.72
C ASP A 29 22.88 -10.68 -16.57
N VAL A 30 22.25 -10.60 -15.40
CA VAL A 30 22.73 -11.24 -14.17
C VAL A 30 21.71 -12.23 -13.62
N ARG A 31 22.17 -13.40 -13.16
CA ARG A 31 21.39 -14.30 -12.30
C ARG A 31 21.88 -14.17 -10.86
N PRO A 32 21.31 -13.26 -10.06
CA PRO A 32 21.93 -12.87 -8.81
C PRO A 32 21.87 -13.95 -7.75
N ASN A 33 23.02 -14.19 -7.11
CA ASN A 33 23.14 -15.03 -5.92
C ASN A 33 23.64 -14.24 -4.70
N THR A 34 23.98 -12.97 -4.89
CA THR A 34 24.27 -12.01 -3.83
C THR A 34 23.64 -10.66 -4.17
N ALA A 35 23.26 -9.91 -3.14
CA ALA A 35 22.66 -8.58 -3.27
C ALA A 35 23.23 -7.67 -2.18
N GLU A 36 23.52 -6.43 -2.55
CA GLU A 36 23.95 -5.38 -1.63
C GLU A 36 22.93 -4.23 -1.67
N LEU A 37 22.36 -3.90 -0.52
CA LEU A 37 21.47 -2.75 -0.38
C LEU A 37 22.32 -1.47 -0.29
N GLY A 38 22.14 -0.55 -1.24
CA GLY A 38 22.86 0.71 -1.30
C GLY A 38 22.21 1.81 -0.47
N ASP A 39 20.97 2.18 -0.82
CA ASP A 39 20.18 3.22 -0.14
C ASP A 39 18.69 2.88 -0.17
N ILE A 40 17.92 3.51 0.72
CA ILE A 40 16.46 3.44 0.77
C ILE A 40 15.85 4.84 0.77
N ILE A 41 14.85 5.05 -0.07
CA ILE A 41 14.14 6.33 -0.19
C ILE A 41 12.67 6.11 0.15
N GLY A 42 12.19 6.77 1.20
CA GLY A 42 10.78 6.81 1.54
C GLY A 42 9.95 7.51 0.45
N LYS A 43 8.96 6.81 -0.12
CA LYS A 43 8.07 7.35 -1.15
C LYS A 43 6.72 7.74 -0.59
N ARG A 44 6.15 6.89 0.28
CA ARG A 44 4.80 7.11 0.82
C ARG A 44 4.65 6.48 2.19
N VAL A 45 3.86 7.11 3.06
CA VAL A 45 3.34 6.49 4.27
C VAL A 45 1.83 6.39 4.14
N ILE A 46 1.30 5.22 4.41
CA ILE A 46 -0.11 4.89 4.34
C ILE A 46 -0.57 4.55 5.75
N VAL A 47 -1.50 5.31 6.30
CA VAL A 47 -1.91 5.18 7.69
C VAL A 47 -3.30 4.57 7.77
N GLU A 48 -3.42 3.51 8.57
CA GLU A 48 -4.68 2.96 9.01
C GLU A 48 -4.92 3.37 10.47
N VAL A 49 -5.86 4.30 10.69
CA VAL A 49 -6.24 4.74 12.03
C VAL A 49 -7.19 3.69 12.62
N LYS A 50 -6.74 3.03 13.69
CA LYS A 50 -7.58 2.15 14.50
C LYS A 50 -8.25 2.95 15.62
N PRO A 51 -9.41 2.51 16.15
CA PRO A 51 -10.00 3.14 17.33
C PRO A 51 -8.99 3.19 18.50
N GLY A 52 -8.81 4.36 19.10
CA GLY A 52 -7.81 4.61 20.15
C GLY A 52 -6.57 5.34 19.63
N THR A 53 -5.40 5.04 20.19
CA THR A 53 -4.12 5.71 19.89
C THR A 53 -3.10 4.80 19.20
N SER A 54 -3.50 3.54 18.98
CA SER A 54 -2.73 2.57 18.23
C SER A 54 -2.79 2.87 16.73
N LEU A 55 -1.61 3.02 16.14
CA LEU A 55 -1.42 3.24 14.73
C LEU A 55 -0.98 1.94 14.05
N SER A 56 -1.58 1.63 12.91
CA SER A 56 -1.02 0.67 11.95
C SER A 56 -0.77 1.42 10.66
N PHE A 57 0.40 1.25 10.07
CA PHE A 57 0.77 2.00 8.88
C PHE A 57 1.76 1.24 8.03
N ASP A 58 1.75 1.51 6.73
CA ASP A 58 2.71 0.99 5.78
C ASP A 58 3.63 2.11 5.31
N ILE A 59 4.93 1.83 5.26
CA ILE A 59 5.92 2.67 4.60
C ILE A 59 6.23 2.02 3.26
N ILE A 60 6.04 2.76 2.17
CA ILE A 60 6.47 2.37 0.84
C ILE A 60 7.80 3.06 0.56
N ILE A 61 8.81 2.26 0.26
CA ILE A 61 10.14 2.73 -0.09
C ILE A 61 10.51 2.25 -1.50
N GLU A 62 11.48 2.93 -2.09
CA GLU A 62 12.28 2.43 -3.20
C GLU A 62 13.69 2.16 -2.66
N ALA A 63 14.25 1.00 -2.97
CA ALA A 63 15.58 0.60 -2.57
C ALA A 63 16.48 0.51 -3.81
N ASP A 64 17.70 1.03 -3.68
CA ASP A 64 18.78 0.83 -4.64
C ASP A 64 19.53 -0.45 -4.25
N VAL A 65 19.60 -1.41 -5.17
CA VAL A 65 20.16 -2.73 -4.92
C VAL A 65 21.17 -3.07 -6.01
N GLU A 66 22.40 -3.39 -5.60
CA GLU A 66 23.41 -3.96 -6.50
C GLU A 66 23.30 -5.49 -6.44
N LEU A 67 22.98 -6.09 -7.57
CA LEU A 67 22.81 -7.51 -7.75
C LEU A 67 24.05 -8.08 -8.40
N SER A 68 24.61 -9.15 -7.85
CA SER A 68 25.82 -9.78 -8.40
C SER A 68 25.64 -11.29 -8.58
N GLU A 69 26.17 -11.79 -9.69
CA GLU A 69 26.37 -13.23 -9.92
C GLU A 69 27.83 -13.55 -9.58
N VAL A 70 28.06 -14.02 -8.35
CA VAL A 70 29.39 -14.38 -7.88
C VAL A 70 29.67 -15.83 -8.22
N GLY A 71 30.53 -16.04 -9.23
CA GLY A 71 31.06 -17.34 -9.62
C GLY A 71 32.58 -17.42 -9.45
N TYR A 72 33.16 -18.60 -9.68
CA TYR A 72 34.60 -18.84 -9.49
C TYR A 72 35.50 -17.96 -10.42
N HIS A 73 34.96 -17.40 -11.50
CA HIS A 73 35.71 -16.65 -12.53
C HIS A 73 34.98 -15.44 -13.16
N ARG A 74 33.78 -15.09 -12.70
CA ARG A 74 33.00 -13.93 -13.20
C ARG A 74 32.36 -13.21 -12.04
N HIS A 75 32.38 -11.89 -12.14
CA HIS A 75 31.76 -10.96 -11.19
C HIS A 75 31.01 -9.95 -12.02
N ASP A 76 29.86 -10.39 -12.55
CA ASP A 76 28.95 -9.53 -13.28
C ASP A 76 27.98 -8.95 -12.25
N SER A 77 27.84 -7.62 -12.22
CA SER A 77 26.91 -6.92 -11.35
C SER A 77 26.02 -5.97 -12.14
N GLU A 78 24.79 -5.80 -11.67
CA GLU A 78 23.78 -4.92 -12.25
C GLU A 78 23.01 -4.24 -11.12
N SER A 79 22.84 -2.93 -11.20
CA SER A 79 22.04 -2.17 -10.23
C SER A 79 20.58 -2.16 -10.65
N THR A 80 19.67 -2.30 -9.69
CA THR A 80 18.24 -2.20 -9.92
C THR A 80 17.55 -1.43 -8.79
N TYR A 81 16.35 -0.94 -9.09
CA TYR A 81 15.48 -0.31 -8.10
C TYR A 81 14.27 -1.20 -7.84
N GLU A 82 14.07 -1.54 -6.58
CA GLU A 82 12.91 -2.35 -6.17
C GLU A 82 12.11 -1.65 -5.07
N TRP A 83 10.79 -1.82 -5.13
CA TRP A 83 9.87 -1.17 -4.22
C TRP A 83 9.45 -2.13 -3.12
N PHE A 84 9.55 -1.68 -1.87
CA PHE A 84 9.18 -2.49 -0.71
C PHE A 84 8.05 -1.83 0.07
N ARG A 85 7.17 -2.67 0.62
CA ARG A 85 6.17 -2.29 1.62
C ARG A 85 6.65 -2.80 2.97
N ILE A 86 6.78 -1.89 3.92
CA ILE A 86 7.07 -2.21 5.32
C ILE A 86 5.83 -1.92 6.15
N SER A 87 5.21 -2.95 6.71
CA SER A 87 4.07 -2.82 7.62
C SER A 87 4.55 -2.64 9.05
N CYS A 88 4.08 -1.57 9.69
CA CYS A 88 4.52 -1.12 11.00
C CYS A 88 3.35 -0.87 11.96
N THR A 89 3.66 -0.88 13.25
CA THR A 89 2.75 -0.46 14.33
C THR A 89 3.46 0.47 15.30
N GLY A 90 2.68 1.29 16.01
CA GLY A 90 3.16 2.13 17.11
C GLY A 90 2.02 2.86 17.81
N ASP A 91 2.31 3.52 18.93
CA ASP A 91 1.35 4.29 19.72
C ASP A 91 1.68 5.77 19.69
N LEU A 92 0.70 6.60 19.33
CA LEU A 92 0.85 8.05 19.26
C LEU A 92 1.03 8.68 20.64
N GLU A 93 0.41 8.14 21.71
CA GLU A 93 0.58 8.67 23.07
C GLU A 93 2.01 8.48 23.58
N LYS A 94 2.70 7.45 23.07
CA LYS A 94 4.10 7.18 23.38
C LYS A 94 5.06 7.84 22.40
N GLY A 95 4.57 8.70 21.51
CA GLY A 95 5.38 9.35 20.47
C GLY A 95 6.09 8.36 19.55
N LEU A 96 5.47 7.20 19.28
CA LEU A 96 6.02 6.09 18.49
C LEU A 96 7.31 5.48 19.07
N THR A 97 7.59 5.67 20.36
CA THR A 97 8.75 5.01 21.00
C THR A 97 8.64 3.48 20.99
N ASP A 98 7.42 2.93 20.83
CA ASP A 98 7.11 1.50 20.64
C ASP A 98 6.97 1.09 19.16
N PHE A 99 7.53 1.87 18.23
CA PHE A 99 7.60 1.51 16.82
C PHE A 99 8.13 0.08 16.61
N GLN A 100 7.39 -0.69 15.81
CA GLN A 100 7.71 -2.07 15.46
C GLN A 100 7.46 -2.29 13.97
N ILE A 101 8.43 -2.93 13.30
CA ILE A 101 8.25 -3.49 11.95
C ILE A 101 7.66 -4.89 12.11
N ASN A 102 6.53 -5.12 11.44
CA ASN A 102 5.78 -6.39 11.51
C ASN A 102 6.00 -7.26 10.27
N LYS A 103 6.22 -6.64 9.10
CA LYS A 103 6.40 -7.34 7.84
C LYS A 103 7.14 -6.47 6.83
N VAL A 104 8.00 -7.09 6.04
CA VAL A 104 8.56 -6.55 4.80
C VAL A 104 8.10 -7.44 3.65
N CYS A 105 7.72 -6.84 2.52
CA CYS A 105 7.46 -7.56 1.28
C CYS A 105 7.68 -6.66 0.06
N ILE A 106 7.83 -7.27 -1.11
CA ILE A 106 7.79 -6.55 -2.39
C ILE A 106 6.46 -5.79 -2.50
N TYR A 107 6.54 -4.54 -2.95
CA TYR A 107 5.38 -3.69 -3.13
C TYR A 107 4.72 -3.97 -4.46
N ASN A 108 3.61 -4.71 -4.42
CA ASN A 108 2.74 -4.86 -5.57
C ASN A 108 1.69 -3.74 -5.61
N HIS A 109 1.78 -2.85 -6.61
CA HIS A 109 0.83 -1.74 -6.80
C HIS A 109 -0.63 -2.20 -6.96
N ILE A 110 -0.86 -3.43 -7.44
CA ILE A 110 -2.19 -4.00 -7.67
C ILE A 110 -2.84 -4.42 -6.33
N GLU A 111 -2.05 -4.89 -5.38
CA GLU A 111 -2.53 -5.44 -4.10
C GLU A 111 -2.64 -4.39 -2.98
N ASN A 112 -2.36 -3.12 -3.24
CA ASN A 112 -2.44 -2.08 -2.22
C ASN A 112 -3.88 -1.54 -2.09
N PRO A 113 -4.70 -1.94 -1.10
CA PRO A 113 -6.04 -1.40 -0.89
C PRO A 113 -6.08 0.12 -0.65
N TYR A 114 -4.93 0.77 -0.42
CA TYR A 114 -4.78 2.21 -0.25
C TYR A 114 -4.17 2.93 -1.47
N SER A 115 -3.72 2.22 -2.52
CA SER A 115 -3.46 2.85 -3.83
C SER A 115 -4.76 3.41 -4.42
N TYR A 116 -5.89 2.85 -3.99
CA TYR A 116 -7.24 3.26 -4.34
C TYR A 116 -7.73 4.52 -3.61
N LEU A 117 -7.01 5.03 -2.59
CA LEU A 117 -7.38 6.26 -1.86
C LEU A 117 -6.53 7.47 -2.30
N GLN A 118 -6.16 7.56 -3.58
CA GLN A 118 -5.44 8.74 -4.07
C GLN A 118 -6.35 9.98 -4.04
N ASN A 119 -5.90 10.98 -3.28
CA ASN A 119 -6.27 12.41 -3.17
C ASN A 119 -7.75 12.84 -3.07
N ASN A 120 -8.74 11.99 -3.36
CA ASN A 120 -10.16 12.37 -3.36
C ASN A 120 -11.08 11.43 -2.56
N LEU A 121 -10.55 10.52 -1.73
CA LEU A 121 -11.36 9.55 -0.96
C LEU A 121 -12.31 8.69 -1.82
N VAL A 122 -12.16 8.70 -3.15
CA VAL A 122 -12.92 7.85 -4.07
C VAL A 122 -12.04 6.65 -4.42
N PRO A 123 -12.50 5.40 -4.17
CA PRO A 123 -11.82 4.21 -4.66
C PRO A 123 -11.58 4.31 -6.17
N ASN A 124 -10.36 4.03 -6.66
CA ASN A 124 -10.15 3.88 -8.10
C ASN A 124 -10.91 2.64 -8.61
N LEU A 125 -12.11 2.86 -9.14
CA LEU A 125 -13.04 1.81 -9.57
C LEU A 125 -12.65 1.11 -10.88
N SER A 126 -11.60 1.59 -11.58
CA SER A 126 -11.22 1.09 -12.90
C SER A 126 -10.64 -0.33 -12.92
N GLY A 127 -10.18 -0.84 -11.76
CA GLY A 127 -9.63 -2.19 -11.60
C GLY A 127 -10.58 -3.23 -10.97
N TYR A 128 -11.82 -2.85 -10.61
CA TYR A 128 -12.74 -3.73 -9.89
C TYR A 128 -13.94 -4.15 -10.75
N ASN A 129 -14.50 -5.32 -10.42
CA ASN A 129 -15.86 -5.64 -10.82
C ASN A 129 -16.83 -4.69 -10.09
N LEU A 130 -17.33 -3.67 -10.81
CA LEU A 130 -18.27 -2.68 -10.28
C LEU A 130 -19.50 -3.33 -9.63
N ASP A 131 -19.91 -4.50 -10.13
CA ASP A 131 -21.06 -5.23 -9.61
C ASP A 131 -20.81 -5.78 -8.21
N ASP A 132 -19.60 -6.23 -7.91
CA ASP A 132 -19.26 -6.77 -6.58
C ASP A 132 -19.24 -5.67 -5.53
N TYR A 133 -18.73 -4.49 -5.88
CA TYR A 133 -18.75 -3.32 -5.00
C TYR A 133 -20.16 -2.77 -4.81
N ALA A 134 -20.92 -2.63 -5.90
CA ALA A 134 -22.32 -2.25 -5.84
C ALA A 134 -23.10 -3.20 -4.93
N LYS A 135 -22.91 -4.52 -5.08
CA LYS A 135 -23.55 -5.52 -4.22
C LYS A 135 -23.14 -5.39 -2.76
N LYS A 136 -21.85 -5.21 -2.44
CA LYS A 136 -21.39 -5.00 -1.05
C LYS A 136 -22.02 -3.75 -0.43
N LEU A 137 -22.12 -2.65 -1.20
CA LEU A 137 -22.75 -1.42 -0.77
C LEU A 137 -24.24 -1.63 -0.49
N LEU A 138 -24.95 -2.32 -1.39
CA LEU A 138 -26.36 -2.65 -1.20
C LEU A 138 -26.58 -3.58 -0.01
N VAL A 139 -25.77 -4.63 0.17
CA VAL A 139 -25.88 -5.53 1.34
C VAL A 139 -25.82 -4.75 2.65
N ARG A 140 -24.95 -3.74 2.71
CA ARG A 140 -24.69 -2.99 3.94
C ARG A 140 -25.67 -1.84 4.19
N TYR A 141 -26.07 -1.13 3.13
CA TYR A 141 -26.81 0.13 3.25
C TYR A 141 -28.17 0.12 2.57
N TYR A 142 -28.47 -0.87 1.74
CA TYR A 142 -29.75 -0.96 1.01
C TYR A 142 -30.18 -2.41 0.72
N PRO A 143 -30.21 -3.30 1.74
CA PRO A 143 -30.40 -4.74 1.53
C PRO A 143 -31.75 -5.09 0.93
N GLU A 144 -32.76 -4.25 1.13
CA GLU A 144 -34.09 -4.41 0.54
C GLU A 144 -34.07 -4.41 -0.99
N ALA A 145 -33.12 -3.69 -1.62
CA ALA A 145 -32.96 -3.64 -3.07
C ALA A 145 -32.35 -4.92 -3.67
N LEU A 146 -31.87 -5.84 -2.82
CA LEU A 146 -31.35 -7.14 -3.26
C LEU A 146 -32.44 -8.22 -3.30
N ASN A 147 -33.53 -8.04 -2.55
CA ASN A 147 -34.59 -9.05 -2.43
C ASN A 147 -35.64 -8.94 -3.55
N LYS A 148 -35.86 -7.72 -4.05
CA LYS A 148 -36.79 -7.43 -5.15
C LYS A 148 -36.20 -6.30 -6.00
N PRO A 149 -36.46 -6.27 -7.32
CA PRO A 149 -36.10 -5.11 -8.15
C PRO A 149 -36.71 -3.85 -7.55
N ALA A 150 -35.86 -2.98 -7.01
CA ALA A 150 -36.26 -1.74 -6.37
C ALA A 150 -35.26 -0.64 -6.74
N PRO A 151 -35.73 0.59 -6.98
CA PRO A 151 -34.84 1.72 -7.22
C PRO A 151 -34.03 2.03 -5.96
N VAL A 152 -32.75 2.31 -6.14
CA VAL A 152 -31.90 2.84 -5.07
C VAL A 152 -32.11 4.34 -5.03
N VAL A 153 -32.84 4.81 -4.01
CA VAL A 153 -33.14 6.24 -3.83
C VAL A 153 -31.88 6.94 -3.26
N PRO A 154 -31.27 7.91 -3.99
CA PRO A 154 -30.02 8.54 -3.59
C PRO A 154 -30.07 9.21 -2.22
N GLU A 155 -31.20 9.85 -1.87
CA GLU A 155 -31.36 10.59 -0.62
C GLU A 155 -31.34 9.66 0.59
N ILE A 156 -32.04 8.53 0.46
CA ILE A 156 -32.08 7.48 1.49
C ILE A 156 -30.70 6.84 1.64
N LEU A 157 -30.01 6.57 0.52
CA LEU A 157 -28.67 6.01 0.56
C LEU A 157 -27.67 6.96 1.23
N ALA A 158 -27.69 8.24 0.88
CA ALA A 158 -26.84 9.27 1.48
C ALA A 158 -27.07 9.38 3.00
N GLN A 159 -28.34 9.39 3.44
CA GLN A 159 -28.69 9.38 4.85
C GLN A 159 -28.11 8.17 5.58
N ARG A 160 -28.23 6.97 5.00
CA ARG A 160 -27.70 5.72 5.58
C ARG A 160 -26.18 5.65 5.60
N LEU A 161 -25.52 6.35 4.69
CA LEU A 161 -24.08 6.55 4.67
C LEU A 161 -23.61 7.63 5.66
N GLY A 162 -24.54 8.37 6.30
CA GLY A 162 -24.22 9.49 7.17
C GLY A 162 -23.70 10.72 6.41
N LEU A 163 -24.05 10.85 5.13
CA LEU A 163 -23.64 11.95 4.26
C LEU A 163 -24.68 13.07 4.30
N MET A 164 -24.21 14.31 4.21
CA MET A 164 -25.07 15.47 3.98
C MET A 164 -25.18 15.73 2.47
N ILE A 165 -26.41 15.95 2.01
CA ILE A 165 -26.69 16.33 0.62
C ILE A 165 -26.70 17.85 0.56
N GLU A 166 -25.82 18.41 -0.26
CA GLU A 166 -25.85 19.83 -0.61
C GLU A 166 -26.37 20.01 -2.03
N GLU A 167 -27.46 20.76 -2.17
CA GLU A 167 -27.99 21.12 -3.49
C GLU A 167 -27.34 22.42 -3.96
N HIS A 168 -26.62 22.33 -5.08
CA HIS A 168 -26.04 23.47 -5.75
C HIS A 168 -26.68 23.65 -7.13
N LYS A 169 -27.01 24.89 -7.51
CA LYS A 169 -27.38 25.18 -8.90
C LYS A 169 -26.14 25.01 -9.75
N LEU A 170 -26.21 24.11 -10.73
CA LEU A 170 -25.22 24.04 -11.79
C LEU A 170 -25.27 25.39 -12.53
N SER A 171 -24.23 26.23 -12.40
CA SER A 171 -24.07 27.39 -13.25
C SER A 171 -23.81 26.89 -14.67
N LEU A 172 -24.55 27.44 -15.63
CA LEU A 172 -24.40 27.17 -17.05
C LEU A 172 -23.19 27.95 -17.60
N ASP A 173 -22.01 27.80 -17.01
CA ASP A 173 -20.82 28.55 -17.43
C ASP A 173 -19.56 27.66 -17.41
N GLY A 174 -18.94 27.51 -18.59
CA GLY A 174 -17.48 27.35 -18.77
C GLY A 174 -17.00 26.03 -19.33
#